data_AF-A0AAP0NL58-F1
#
_entry.id   AF-A0AAP0NL58-F1
#
_cell.length_a   1.000
_cell.length_b   1.000
_cell.length_c   1.000
_cell.angle_alpha   90.00
_cell.angle_beta   90.00
_cell.angle_gamma   90.00
#
_symmetry.space_group_name_H-M   'P 1'
#
loop_
_entity.id
_entity.type
_entity.pdbx_description
1 polymer ?
#
loop_
_entity_poly.entity_id
_entity_poly.type
_entity_poly.pdbx_seq_one_letter_code
_entity_poly.pdbx_strand_id
1 'polypeptide(L)'
;MEAQYPSLVNYMETQTDITPDMRGILVNWLIEVHFKYELMPETLFLMVALFDRFLSVVKIAKSEIQLVGLTALLLASKYEDFWHPRIKELISVSAGSYTSAHMLGMEKLILEKLMFRLNIPTPYVFMLRFLKAAQSDRKLENLSFYLIELCLVKYEALSFKASLLAASAIYVARCTLHMTPASTPLLCKHAHYEESQLRACANMILKFQKVASTGPLMVTYEKYAHPEHSRVAEITPIEKLPQ
;
A
#
# COMPACT_ATOMS: atom_id res chain seq x y z
N MET A 1 -5.07 -13.71 12.08
CA MET A 1 -5.94 -13.14 11.03
C MET A 1 -5.21 -13.05 9.69
N GLU A 2 -4.03 -12.41 9.58
CA GLU A 2 -3.29 -12.35 8.29
C GLU A 2 -2.87 -13.71 7.73
N ALA A 3 -2.59 -14.70 8.58
CA ALA A 3 -2.25 -16.06 8.16
C ALA A 3 -3.43 -16.85 7.55
N GLN A 4 -4.68 -16.36 7.67
CA GLN A 4 -5.86 -17.04 7.14
C GLN A 4 -6.08 -16.78 5.64
N TYR A 5 -5.33 -15.82 5.08
CA TYR A 5 -5.49 -15.44 3.70
C TYR A 5 -4.42 -16.10 2.81
N PRO A 6 -4.79 -16.53 1.59
CA PRO A 6 -3.82 -17.07 0.65
C PRO A 6 -2.72 -16.06 0.32
N SER A 7 -1.54 -16.60 0.04
CA SER A 7 -0.41 -15.81 -0.46
C SER A 7 -0.77 -15.18 -1.80
N LEU A 8 -0.43 -13.90 -1.97
CA LEU A 8 -0.53 -13.18 -3.24
C LEU A 8 0.78 -13.25 -4.04
N VAL A 9 1.77 -14.02 -3.56
CA VAL A 9 3.01 -14.25 -4.28
C VAL A 9 2.70 -14.77 -5.66
N ASN A 10 3.24 -14.10 -6.68
CA ASN A 10 3.22 -14.53 -8.07
C ASN A 10 1.82 -14.68 -8.70
N TYR A 11 0.76 -14.08 -8.14
CA TYR A 11 -0.56 -14.15 -8.77
C TYR A 11 -0.57 -13.61 -10.21
N MET A 12 0.34 -12.67 -10.53
CA MET A 12 0.48 -12.12 -11.88
C MET A 12 0.94 -13.15 -12.92
N GLU A 13 1.51 -14.30 -12.52
CA GLU A 13 1.83 -15.41 -13.44
C GLU A 13 0.57 -16.05 -14.02
N THR A 14 -0.59 -15.88 -13.36
CA THR A 14 -1.88 -16.38 -13.84
C THR A 14 -2.58 -15.42 -14.81
N GLN A 15 -2.15 -14.16 -14.83
CA GLN A 15 -2.67 -13.10 -15.68
C GLN A 15 -2.04 -13.18 -17.08
N THR A 16 -2.85 -12.96 -18.12
CA THR A 16 -2.38 -13.02 -19.51
C THR A 16 -2.13 -11.65 -20.12
N ASP A 17 -2.95 -10.66 -19.75
CA ASP A 17 -3.02 -9.37 -20.45
C ASP A 17 -2.46 -8.20 -19.61
N ILE A 18 -2.20 -8.43 -18.33
CA ILE A 18 -1.69 -7.43 -17.39
C ILE A 18 -0.35 -7.86 -16.79
N THR A 19 0.50 -6.89 -16.49
CA THR A 19 1.86 -7.12 -15.96
C THR A 19 2.04 -6.45 -14.59
N PRO A 20 3.07 -6.83 -13.82
CA PRO A 20 3.44 -6.14 -12.57
C PRO A 20 3.63 -4.62 -12.75
N ASP A 21 4.18 -4.20 -13.89
CA ASP A 21 4.39 -2.78 -14.19
C ASP A 21 3.07 -2.04 -14.43
N MET A 22 2.12 -2.64 -15.17
CA MET A 22 0.79 -2.06 -15.36
C MET A 22 0.06 -1.89 -14.03
N ARG A 23 0.18 -2.88 -13.13
CA ARG A 23 -0.33 -2.80 -11.75
C ARG A 23 0.30 -1.62 -11.00
N GLY A 24 1.62 -1.47 -11.05
CA GLY A 24 2.32 -0.36 -10.40
C GLY A 24 1.91 1.01 -10.92
N ILE A 25 1.78 1.17 -12.24
CA ILE A 25 1.29 2.39 -12.88
C ILE A 25 -0.12 2.73 -12.40
N LEU A 26 -1.02 1.75 -12.40
CA LEU A 26 -2.39 1.97 -11.95
C LEU A 26 -2.46 2.31 -10.45
N VAL A 27 -1.74 1.59 -9.59
CA VAL A 27 -1.74 1.86 -8.14
C VAL A 27 -1.17 3.25 -7.85
N ASN A 28 -0.11 3.66 -8.54
CA ASN A 28 0.44 5.03 -8.42
C ASN A 28 -0.62 6.09 -8.78
N TRP A 29 -1.36 5.90 -9.86
CA TRP A 29 -2.46 6.79 -10.22
C TRP A 29 -3.62 6.73 -9.21
N LEU A 30 -3.99 5.54 -8.71
CA LEU A 30 -5.04 5.42 -7.69
C LEU A 30 -4.67 6.11 -6.37
N ILE A 31 -3.39 6.20 -6.01
CA ILE A 31 -2.94 7.00 -4.86
C ILE A 31 -3.24 8.49 -5.08
N GLU A 32 -3.05 9.00 -6.31
CA GLU A 32 -3.39 10.38 -6.65
C GLU A 32 -4.91 10.62 -6.56
N VAL A 33 -5.71 9.67 -7.08
CA VAL A 33 -7.18 9.72 -6.97
C VAL A 33 -7.63 9.66 -5.51
N HIS A 34 -7.06 8.77 -4.70
CA HIS A 34 -7.31 8.66 -3.27
C HIS A 34 -7.04 9.99 -2.55
N PHE A 35 -5.89 10.62 -2.84
CA PHE A 35 -5.52 11.90 -2.27
C PHE A 35 -6.47 13.03 -2.67
N LYS A 36 -6.89 13.07 -3.94
CA LYS A 36 -7.85 14.07 -4.45
C LYS A 36 -9.19 14.05 -3.71
N TYR A 37 -9.63 12.88 -3.25
CA TYR A 37 -10.88 12.73 -2.49
C TYR A 37 -10.68 12.81 -0.98
N GLU A 38 -9.46 13.09 -0.51
CA GLU A 38 -9.13 13.24 0.92
C GLU A 38 -9.59 12.05 1.77
N LEU A 39 -9.51 10.84 1.21
CA LEU A 39 -9.97 9.61 1.86
C LEU A 39 -9.00 9.18 2.97
N MET A 40 -9.52 8.41 3.92
CA MET A 40 -8.72 7.90 5.04
C MET A 40 -7.52 7.08 4.53
N PRO A 41 -6.36 7.11 5.22
CA PRO A 41 -5.23 6.28 4.82
C PRO A 41 -5.58 4.79 4.81
N GLU A 42 -6.41 4.32 5.75
CA GLU A 42 -6.86 2.92 5.79
C GLU A 42 -7.53 2.48 4.48
N THR A 43 -8.34 3.36 3.88
CA THR A 43 -8.99 3.16 2.58
C THR A 43 -7.99 2.87 1.47
N LEU A 44 -6.84 3.56 1.45
CA LEU A 44 -5.80 3.33 0.43
C LEU A 44 -5.25 1.91 0.53
N PHE A 45 -4.90 1.48 1.74
CA PHE A 45 -4.34 0.14 1.94
C PHE A 45 -5.37 -0.95 1.66
N LEU A 46 -6.63 -0.74 2.06
CA LEU A 46 -7.72 -1.67 1.78
C LEU A 46 -8.00 -1.77 0.27
N MET A 47 -8.01 -0.64 -0.43
CA MET A 47 -8.18 -0.59 -1.89
C MET A 47 -7.15 -1.47 -2.60
N VAL A 48 -5.85 -1.31 -2.30
CA VAL A 48 -4.80 -2.11 -2.94
C VAL A 48 -4.96 -3.59 -2.58
N ALA A 49 -5.29 -3.90 -1.33
CA ALA A 49 -5.51 -5.27 -0.88
C ALA A 49 -6.70 -5.95 -1.59
N LEU A 50 -7.81 -5.24 -1.78
CA LEU A 50 -8.96 -5.73 -2.53
C LEU A 50 -8.62 -5.92 -4.01
N PHE A 51 -7.92 -4.95 -4.59
CA PHE A 51 -7.47 -4.99 -5.98
C PHE A 51 -6.61 -6.22 -6.27
N ASP A 52 -5.54 -6.45 -5.50
CA ASP A 52 -4.64 -7.59 -5.72
C ASP A 52 -5.32 -8.94 -5.47
N ARG A 53 -6.19 -9.01 -4.45
CA ARG A 53 -6.96 -10.24 -4.19
C ARG A 53 -7.90 -10.57 -5.32
N PHE A 54 -8.59 -9.58 -5.87
CA PHE A 54 -9.47 -9.81 -7.00
C PHE A 54 -8.68 -10.31 -8.21
N LEU A 55 -7.55 -9.66 -8.52
CA LEU A 55 -6.67 -10.10 -9.61
C LEU A 55 -6.05 -11.48 -9.36
N SER A 56 -5.93 -11.93 -8.11
CA SER A 56 -5.44 -13.28 -7.82
C SER A 56 -6.43 -14.40 -8.16
N VAL A 57 -7.72 -14.07 -8.32
CA VAL A 57 -8.79 -15.06 -8.58
C VAL A 57 -9.57 -14.81 -9.87
N VAL A 58 -9.37 -13.67 -10.53
CA VAL A 58 -10.02 -13.31 -11.80
C VAL A 58 -8.97 -12.85 -12.81
N LYS A 59 -8.94 -13.50 -13.96
CA LYS A 59 -8.20 -13.00 -15.13
C LYS A 59 -8.99 -11.87 -15.78
N ILE A 60 -8.33 -10.75 -16.06
CA ILE A 60 -8.96 -9.57 -16.66
C ILE A 60 -8.24 -9.15 -17.93
N ALA A 61 -8.96 -8.47 -18.81
CA ALA A 61 -8.34 -7.82 -19.96
C ALA A 61 -7.62 -6.54 -19.53
N LYS A 62 -6.60 -6.13 -20.29
CA LYS A 62 -5.87 -4.88 -20.06
C LYS A 62 -6.78 -3.65 -19.98
N SER A 63 -7.86 -3.61 -20.76
CA SER A 63 -8.84 -2.52 -20.80
C SER A 63 -9.69 -2.41 -19.52
N GLU A 64 -9.72 -3.46 -18.69
CA GLU A 64 -10.57 -3.52 -17.50
C GLU A 64 -9.82 -3.15 -16.22
N ILE A 65 -8.48 -3.14 -16.24
CA ILE A 65 -7.67 -2.96 -15.03
C ILE A 65 -8.00 -1.66 -14.28
N GLN A 66 -8.23 -0.55 -15.01
CA GLN A 66 -8.61 0.72 -14.42
C GLN A 66 -10.02 0.67 -13.80
N LEU A 67 -10.98 -0.01 -14.45
CA LEU A 67 -12.32 -0.23 -13.90
C LEU A 67 -12.26 -1.01 -12.58
N VAL A 68 -11.46 -2.08 -12.53
CA VAL A 68 -11.25 -2.86 -11.30
C VAL A 68 -10.65 -1.97 -10.21
N GLY A 69 -9.63 -1.18 -10.54
CA GLY A 69 -8.98 -0.27 -9.59
C GLY A 69 -9.92 0.77 -8.99
N LEU A 70 -10.69 1.47 -9.83
CA LEU A 70 -11.68 2.45 -9.37
C LEU A 70 -12.80 1.82 -8.55
N THR A 71 -13.22 0.61 -8.91
CA THR A 71 -14.24 -0.13 -8.18
C THR A 71 -13.71 -0.62 -6.82
N ALA A 72 -12.45 -1.05 -6.75
CA ALA A 72 -11.79 -1.37 -5.48
C ALA A 72 -11.70 -0.15 -4.56
N LEU A 73 -11.42 1.05 -5.10
CA LEU A 73 -11.43 2.30 -4.34
C LEU A 73 -12.84 2.64 -3.84
N LEU A 74 -13.86 2.47 -4.67
CA LEU A 74 -15.26 2.65 -4.27
C LEU A 74 -15.64 1.71 -3.12
N LEU A 75 -15.28 0.43 -3.22
CA LEU A 75 -15.58 -0.55 -2.18
C LEU A 75 -14.85 -0.27 -0.88
N ALA A 76 -13.55 0.04 -0.95
CA ALA A 76 -12.77 0.39 0.23
C ALA A 76 -13.31 1.64 0.92
N SER A 77 -13.65 2.69 0.15
CA SER A 77 -14.18 3.93 0.73
C SER A 77 -15.57 3.77 1.33
N LYS A 78 -16.45 2.97 0.71
CA LYS A 78 -17.73 2.58 1.33
C LYS A 78 -17.55 1.83 2.66
N TYR A 79 -16.43 1.14 2.83
CA TYR A 79 -16.15 0.33 4.00
C TYR A 79 -15.53 1.14 5.15
N GLU A 80 -14.59 2.04 4.83
CA GLU A 80 -13.78 2.76 5.82
C GLU A 80 -14.18 4.23 6.02
N ASP A 81 -14.71 4.90 4.99
CA ASP A 81 -14.98 6.33 5.03
C ASP A 81 -16.45 6.65 5.34
N PHE A 82 -16.67 7.68 6.16
CA PHE A 82 -18.02 8.23 6.37
C PHE A 82 -18.56 8.91 5.09
N TRP A 83 -17.69 9.64 4.39
CA TRP A 83 -17.98 10.26 3.10
C TRP A 83 -17.14 9.59 2.03
N HIS A 84 -17.80 8.89 1.11
CA HIS A 84 -17.14 8.19 0.00
C HIS A 84 -17.54 8.81 -1.35
N PRO A 85 -16.69 8.74 -2.38
CA PRO A 85 -17.01 9.26 -3.71
C PRO A 85 -18.20 8.50 -4.31
N ARG A 86 -19.02 9.23 -5.06
CA ARG A 86 -20.14 8.65 -5.83
C ARG A 86 -19.60 8.04 -7.11
N ILE A 87 -20.32 7.05 -7.64
CA ILE A 87 -20.00 6.40 -8.92
C ILE A 87 -19.79 7.42 -10.05
N LYS A 88 -20.63 8.46 -10.11
CA LYS A 88 -20.52 9.52 -11.13
C LYS A 88 -19.21 10.31 -11.03
N GLU A 89 -18.69 10.52 -9.82
CA GLU A 89 -17.44 11.24 -9.59
C GLU A 89 -16.25 10.40 -10.05
N LEU A 90 -16.24 9.10 -9.70
CA LEU A 90 -15.20 8.18 -10.16
C LEU A 90 -15.21 7.96 -11.68
N ILE A 91 -16.38 7.93 -12.32
CA ILE A 91 -16.50 7.90 -13.78
C ILE A 91 -15.88 9.15 -14.41
N SER A 92 -16.10 10.33 -13.81
CA SER A 92 -15.48 11.57 -14.29
C SER A 92 -13.95 11.51 -14.22
N VAL A 93 -13.39 10.86 -13.21
CA VAL A 93 -11.94 10.66 -13.08
C VAL A 93 -11.38 9.74 -14.17
N SER A 94 -12.18 8.77 -14.66
CA SER A 94 -11.85 7.95 -15.82
C SER A 94 -12.12 8.63 -17.18
N ALA A 95 -12.35 9.94 -17.21
CA ALA A 95 -12.74 10.69 -18.41
C ALA A 95 -13.96 10.09 -19.15
N GLY A 96 -14.89 9.47 -18.42
CA GLY A 96 -16.07 8.84 -19.01
C GLY A 96 -15.81 7.51 -19.73
N SER A 97 -14.64 6.89 -19.53
CA SER A 97 -14.30 5.58 -20.14
C SER A 97 -15.26 4.46 -19.71
N TYR A 98 -15.97 4.64 -18.59
CA TYR A 98 -16.89 3.66 -18.03
C TYR A 98 -18.26 4.27 -17.72
N THR A 99 -19.28 3.43 -17.75
CA THR A 99 -20.66 3.80 -17.37
C THR A 99 -20.93 3.37 -15.93
N SER A 100 -22.01 3.90 -15.33
CA SER A 100 -22.45 3.43 -14.01
C SER A 100 -22.77 1.94 -14.01
N ALA A 101 -23.28 1.40 -15.12
CA ALA A 101 -23.56 -0.02 -15.26
C ALA A 101 -22.28 -0.87 -15.22
N HIS A 102 -21.19 -0.41 -15.85
CA HIS A 102 -19.89 -1.08 -15.77
C HIS A 102 -19.36 -1.10 -14.33
N MET A 103 -19.39 0.05 -13.63
CA MET A 103 -18.95 0.14 -12.23
C MET A 103 -19.77 -0.75 -11.30
N LEU A 104 -21.10 -0.74 -11.41
CA LEU A 104 -21.98 -1.58 -10.59
C LEU A 104 -21.80 -3.08 -10.90
N GLY A 105 -21.61 -3.43 -12.17
CA GLY A 105 -21.31 -4.80 -12.58
C GLY A 105 -20.00 -5.30 -12.00
N MET A 106 -18.95 -4.48 -12.08
CA MET A 106 -17.65 -4.80 -11.49
C MET A 106 -17.71 -4.88 -9.96
N GLU A 107 -18.48 -3.99 -9.31
CA GLU A 107 -18.66 -4.00 -7.86
C GLU A 107 -19.25 -5.32 -7.39
N LYS A 108 -20.33 -5.76 -8.04
CA LYS A 108 -20.96 -7.05 -7.79
C LYS A 108 -19.96 -8.20 -8.01
N LEU A 109 -19.22 -8.16 -9.12
CA LEU A 109 -18.26 -9.21 -9.45
C LEU A 109 -17.13 -9.32 -8.41
N ILE A 110 -16.57 -8.19 -7.94
CA ILE A 110 -15.54 -8.18 -6.90
C ILE A 110 -16.10 -8.77 -5.60
N LEU A 111 -17.29 -8.33 -5.17
CA LEU A 111 -17.92 -8.83 -3.95
C LEU A 111 -18.20 -10.34 -4.00
N GLU A 112 -18.70 -10.84 -5.13
CA GLU A 112 -18.95 -12.27 -5.35
C GLU A 112 -17.66 -13.08 -5.32
N LYS A 113 -16.61 -12.64 -6.04
CA LYS A 113 -15.34 -13.37 -6.14
C LYS A 113 -14.54 -13.35 -4.83
N LEU A 114 -14.69 -12.31 -4.03
CA LEU A 114 -14.09 -12.22 -2.70
C LEU A 114 -15.00 -12.77 -1.60
N MET A 115 -16.17 -13.30 -1.94
CA MET A 115 -17.16 -13.84 -0.99
C MET A 115 -17.50 -12.84 0.13
N PHE A 116 -17.59 -11.55 -0.21
CA PHE A 116 -17.83 -10.44 0.72
C PHE A 116 -16.80 -10.33 1.86
N ARG A 117 -15.61 -10.94 1.74
CA ARG A 117 -14.53 -10.88 2.73
C ARG A 117 -13.65 -9.64 2.51
N LEU A 118 -14.18 -8.48 2.88
CA LEU A 118 -13.48 -7.19 2.73
C LEU A 118 -12.57 -6.85 3.92
N ASN A 119 -12.74 -7.50 5.07
CA ASN A 119 -12.00 -7.24 6.31
C ASN A 119 -10.55 -7.78 6.30
N ILE A 120 -9.75 -7.29 5.35
CA ILE A 120 -8.42 -7.80 5.08
C ILE A 120 -7.42 -7.12 6.01
N PRO A 121 -6.54 -7.86 6.71
CA PRO A 121 -5.48 -7.25 7.49
C PRO A 121 -4.48 -6.55 6.56
N THR A 122 -4.43 -5.24 6.66
CA THR A 122 -3.54 -4.39 5.88
C THR A 122 -2.28 -4.01 6.67
N PRO A 123 -1.20 -3.58 6.00
CA PRO A 123 -0.03 -3.06 6.70
C PRO A 123 -0.34 -1.84 7.60
N TYR A 124 -1.38 -1.06 7.26
CA TYR A 124 -1.84 0.10 8.02
C TYR A 124 -2.16 -0.21 9.49
N VAL A 125 -2.98 -1.23 9.76
CA VAL A 125 -3.41 -1.55 11.14
C VAL A 125 -2.23 -2.02 12.02
N PHE A 126 -1.26 -2.71 11.43
CA PHE A 126 -0.03 -3.09 12.12
C PHE A 126 0.86 -1.87 12.38
N MET A 127 1.01 -0.99 11.39
CA MET A 127 1.79 0.26 11.50
C MET A 127 1.31 1.10 12.69
N LEU A 128 -0.01 1.33 12.84
CA LEU A 128 -0.57 2.09 13.96
C LEU A 128 -0.20 1.51 15.33
N ARG A 129 -0.21 0.19 15.47
CA ARG A 129 0.16 -0.49 16.72
C ARG A 129 1.67 -0.41 16.97
N PHE A 130 2.48 -0.61 15.93
CA PHE A 130 3.93 -0.67 16.05
C PHE A 130 4.54 0.72 16.27
N LEU A 131 3.99 1.78 15.69
CA LEU A 131 4.41 3.16 15.95
C LEU A 131 4.22 3.56 17.42
N LYS A 132 3.10 3.17 18.03
CA LYS A 132 2.87 3.34 19.49
C LYS A 132 3.95 2.60 20.31
N ALA A 133 4.26 1.36 19.94
CA ALA A 133 5.32 0.58 20.60
C ALA A 133 6.73 1.16 20.36
N ALA A 134 6.94 1.83 19.22
CA ALA A 134 8.19 2.51 18.88
C ALA A 134 8.32 3.88 19.58
N GLN A 135 7.28 4.34 20.30
CA GLN A 135 7.19 5.68 20.89
C GLN A 135 7.52 6.77 19.84
N SER A 136 6.89 6.64 18.67
CA SER A 136 7.20 7.48 17.52
C SER A 136 6.81 8.94 17.73
N ASP A 137 7.65 9.83 17.21
CA ASP A 137 7.27 11.20 16.92
C ASP A 137 6.65 11.30 15.51
N ARG A 138 6.16 12.49 15.16
CA ARG A 138 5.53 12.78 13.87
C ARG A 138 6.46 12.54 12.68
N LYS A 139 7.78 12.72 12.85
CA LYS A 139 8.77 12.52 11.78
C LYS A 139 8.97 11.03 11.50
N LEU A 140 9.12 10.21 12.53
CA LEU A 140 9.20 8.75 12.40
C LEU A 140 7.90 8.18 11.83
N GLU A 141 6.74 8.67 12.28
CA GLU A 141 5.43 8.29 11.76
C GLU A 141 5.32 8.58 10.26
N ASN A 142 5.56 9.83 9.85
CA ASN A 142 5.51 10.23 8.44
C ASN A 142 6.47 9.40 7.57
N LEU A 143 7.72 9.19 8.03
CA LEU A 143 8.70 8.40 7.28
C LEU A 143 8.30 6.93 7.20
N SER A 144 7.74 6.36 8.25
CA SER A 144 7.29 4.95 8.25
C SER A 144 6.12 4.74 7.31
N PHE A 145 5.15 5.67 7.28
CA PHE A 145 4.05 5.64 6.31
C PHE A 145 4.51 5.87 4.87
N TYR A 146 5.45 6.79 4.65
CA TYR A 146 6.08 6.96 3.33
C TYR A 146 6.64 5.64 2.80
N LEU A 147 7.47 4.97 3.61
CA LEU A 147 8.12 3.72 3.22
C LEU A 147 7.12 2.59 2.94
N ILE A 148 6.04 2.51 3.71
CA ILE A 148 5.04 1.46 3.52
C ILE A 148 4.08 1.76 2.36
N GLU A 149 3.83 3.02 2.04
CA GLU A 149 3.08 3.41 0.83
C GLU A 149 3.90 3.16 -0.44
N LEU A 150 5.23 3.32 -0.43
CA LEU A 150 6.09 2.90 -1.54
C LEU A 150 5.93 1.40 -1.84
N CYS A 151 5.69 0.58 -0.81
CA CYS A 151 5.47 -0.86 -0.97
C CYS A 151 4.15 -1.18 -1.70
N LEU A 152 3.14 -0.32 -1.61
CA LEU A 152 1.86 -0.55 -2.29
C LEU A 152 2.02 -0.58 -3.82
N VAL A 153 2.92 0.25 -4.34
CA VAL A 153 3.18 0.41 -5.78
C VAL A 153 3.99 -0.78 -6.32
N LYS A 154 4.92 -1.32 -5.54
CA LYS A 154 5.90 -2.32 -5.99
C LYS A 154 5.39 -3.76 -5.78
N TYR A 155 5.18 -4.49 -6.87
CA TYR A 155 4.68 -5.86 -6.85
C TYR A 155 5.53 -6.82 -6.00
N GLU A 156 6.87 -6.63 -5.98
CA GLU A 156 7.81 -7.40 -5.16
C GLU A 156 7.40 -7.45 -3.66
N ALA A 157 6.74 -6.40 -3.15
CA ALA A 157 6.33 -6.29 -1.75
C ALA A 157 5.26 -7.32 -1.34
N LEU A 158 4.50 -7.86 -2.29
CA LEU A 158 3.51 -8.92 -2.04
C LEU A 158 4.14 -10.24 -1.57
N SER A 159 5.46 -10.35 -1.64
CA SER A 159 6.23 -11.47 -1.09
C SER A 159 6.29 -11.48 0.43
N PHE A 160 5.88 -10.40 1.09
CA PHE A 160 5.96 -10.23 2.53
C PHE A 160 4.59 -10.06 3.17
N LYS A 161 4.46 -10.51 4.41
CA LYS A 161 3.24 -10.32 5.21
C LYS A 161 3.04 -8.84 5.55
N ALA A 162 1.79 -8.44 5.75
CA ALA A 162 1.43 -7.07 6.12
C ALA A 162 2.12 -6.62 7.42
N SER A 163 2.16 -7.48 8.44
CA SER A 163 2.88 -7.19 9.68
C SER A 163 4.39 -7.03 9.48
N LEU A 164 4.99 -7.85 8.61
CA LEU A 164 6.42 -7.80 8.34
C LEU A 164 6.79 -6.52 7.57
N LEU A 165 6.00 -6.12 6.58
CA LEU A 165 6.15 -4.83 5.88
C LEU A 165 6.11 -3.66 6.87
N ALA A 166 5.15 -3.66 7.80
CA ALA A 166 5.03 -2.60 8.79
C ALA A 166 6.22 -2.53 9.75
N ALA A 167 6.64 -3.66 10.30
CA ALA A 167 7.80 -3.71 11.20
C ALA A 167 9.10 -3.32 10.48
N SER A 168 9.32 -3.81 9.25
CA SER A 168 10.50 -3.47 8.45
C SER A 168 10.51 -2.01 8.03
N ALA A 169 9.36 -1.41 7.69
CA ALA A 169 9.27 0.02 7.37
C ALA A 169 9.69 0.89 8.56
N ILE A 170 9.21 0.58 9.77
CA ILE A 170 9.61 1.30 11.00
C ILE A 170 11.11 1.11 11.26
N TYR A 171 11.62 -0.12 11.11
CA TYR A 171 13.04 -0.39 11.30
C TYR A 171 13.91 0.45 10.33
N VAL A 172 13.58 0.46 9.04
CA VAL A 172 14.28 1.29 8.04
C VAL A 172 14.15 2.78 8.38
N ALA A 173 12.96 3.25 8.76
CA ALA A 173 12.74 4.65 9.13
C ALA A 173 13.61 5.06 10.33
N ARG A 174 13.71 4.22 11.37
CA ARG A 174 14.56 4.46 12.54
C ARG A 174 16.04 4.49 12.16
N CYS A 175 16.49 3.59 11.30
CA CYS A 175 17.86 3.62 10.79
C CYS A 175 18.16 4.89 9.97
N THR A 176 17.25 5.28 9.08
CA THR A 176 17.35 6.50 8.27
C THR A 176 17.37 7.77 9.12
N LEU A 177 16.65 7.78 10.24
CA LEU A 177 16.66 8.89 11.21
C LEU A 177 17.80 8.78 12.24
N HIS A 178 18.73 7.85 12.08
CA HIS A 178 19.85 7.61 12.98
C HIS A 178 19.44 7.38 14.46
N MET A 179 18.27 6.77 14.67
CA MET A 179 17.76 6.45 16.00
C MET A 179 18.42 5.19 16.55
N THR A 180 18.87 5.23 17.80
CA THR A 180 19.51 4.10 18.49
C THR A 180 18.76 3.74 19.78
N PRO A 181 18.51 2.44 20.05
CA PRO A 181 18.67 1.30 19.15
C PRO A 181 17.66 1.34 17.97
N ALA A 182 18.04 0.76 16.82
CA ALA A 182 17.18 0.72 15.64
C ALA A 182 15.94 -0.14 15.88
N SER A 183 16.08 -1.32 16.49
CA SER A 183 14.95 -2.07 17.04
C SER A 183 14.88 -1.94 18.56
N THR A 184 13.75 -1.49 19.09
CA THR A 184 13.56 -1.37 20.55
C THR A 184 12.98 -2.67 21.13
N PRO A 185 13.29 -3.02 22.39
CA PRO A 185 12.72 -4.21 23.02
C PRO A 185 11.18 -4.22 23.02
N LEU A 186 10.56 -3.04 23.17
CA LEU A 186 9.10 -2.90 23.11
C LEU A 186 8.57 -3.17 21.71
N LEU A 187 9.22 -2.64 20.67
CA LEU A 187 8.84 -2.92 19.28
C LEU A 187 8.97 -4.42 18.96
N CYS A 188 10.10 -5.06 19.30
CA CYS A 188 10.27 -6.51 19.12
C CYS A 188 9.17 -7.31 19.82
N LYS A 189 8.82 -6.93 21.06
CA LYS A 189 7.77 -7.59 21.85
C LYS A 189 6.39 -7.49 21.19
N HIS A 190 6.05 -6.34 20.59
CA HIS A 190 4.75 -6.13 19.97
C HIS A 190 4.67 -6.63 18.52
N ALA A 191 5.79 -6.58 17.78
CA ALA A 191 5.87 -7.03 16.40
C ALA A 191 6.12 -8.55 16.29
N HIS A 192 6.70 -9.17 17.32
CA HIS A 192 7.10 -10.57 17.33
C HIS A 192 8.09 -10.92 16.20
N TYR A 193 8.92 -9.95 15.81
CA TYR A 193 9.98 -10.13 14.82
C TYR A 193 11.34 -9.71 15.40
N GLU A 194 12.35 -10.51 15.12
CA GLU A 194 13.75 -10.18 15.33
C GLU A 194 14.33 -9.45 14.10
N GLU A 195 15.41 -8.68 14.29
CA GLU A 195 16.06 -7.94 13.18
C GLU A 195 16.50 -8.86 12.02
N SER A 196 16.92 -10.09 12.34
CA SER A 196 17.27 -11.13 11.37
C SER A 196 16.12 -11.45 10.41
N GLN A 197 14.89 -11.48 10.94
CA GLN A 197 13.66 -11.76 10.19
C GLN A 197 13.20 -10.54 9.37
N LEU A 198 13.51 -9.32 9.84
CA LEU A 198 13.18 -8.08 9.12
C LEU A 198 14.09 -7.84 7.91
N ARG A 199 15.29 -8.42 7.89
CA ARG A 199 16.40 -8.04 6.99
C ARG A 199 16.03 -8.05 5.50
N ALA A 200 15.42 -9.13 5.01
CA ALA A 200 15.09 -9.25 3.59
C ALA A 200 14.07 -8.17 3.15
N CYS A 201 13.00 -8.01 3.94
CA CYS A 201 11.98 -7.00 3.69
C CYS A 201 12.52 -5.57 3.85
N ALA A 202 13.35 -5.33 4.86
CA ALA A 202 13.97 -4.02 5.10
C ALA A 202 14.92 -3.60 3.96
N ASN A 203 15.71 -4.53 3.42
CA ASN A 203 16.57 -4.24 2.26
C ASN A 203 15.76 -3.89 1.01
N MET A 204 14.64 -4.58 0.78
CA MET A 204 13.71 -4.25 -0.30
C MET A 204 13.13 -2.85 -0.13
N ILE A 205 12.64 -2.51 1.07
CA ILE A 205 12.10 -1.18 1.38
C ILE A 205 13.17 -0.10 1.18
N LEU A 206 14.40 -0.33 1.64
CA LEU A 206 15.50 0.60 1.46
C LEU A 206 15.83 0.80 -0.03
N LYS A 207 15.81 -0.26 -0.85
CA LYS A 207 15.96 -0.17 -2.31
C LYS A 207 14.88 0.73 -2.90
N PHE A 208 13.63 0.61 -2.48
CA PHE A 208 12.55 1.48 -2.95
C PHE A 208 12.77 2.93 -2.55
N GLN A 209 13.15 3.19 -1.30
CA GLN A 209 13.45 4.54 -0.82
C GLN A 209 14.55 5.21 -1.65
N LYS A 210 15.62 4.49 -2.00
CA LYS A 210 16.75 5.00 -2.78
C LYS A 210 16.39 5.42 -4.21
N VAL A 211 15.40 4.79 -4.83
CA VAL A 211 15.00 5.08 -6.23
C VAL A 211 13.71 5.90 -6.32
N ALA A 212 13.10 6.24 -5.19
CA ALA A 212 11.79 6.89 -5.15
C ALA A 212 11.79 8.29 -5.78
N SER A 213 12.90 9.03 -5.69
CA SER A 213 13.03 10.38 -6.25
C SER A 213 13.40 10.43 -7.75
N THR A 214 13.82 9.30 -8.32
CA THR A 214 14.32 9.21 -9.70
C THR A 214 13.48 8.28 -10.58
N GLY A 215 12.53 7.56 -10.00
CA GLY A 215 11.64 6.65 -10.70
C GLY A 215 10.50 7.37 -11.43
N PRO A 216 9.77 6.66 -12.31
CA PRO A 216 8.62 7.23 -13.02
C PRO A 216 7.33 7.29 -12.19
N LEU A 217 7.26 6.59 -11.06
CA LEU A 217 6.08 6.49 -10.20
C LEU A 217 6.27 7.38 -8.97
N MET A 218 6.01 8.68 -9.14
CA MET A 218 6.42 9.74 -8.21
C MET A 218 5.36 10.18 -7.21
N VAL A 219 4.10 9.75 -7.33
CA VAL A 219 2.98 10.32 -6.55
C VAL A 219 3.20 10.19 -5.05
N THR A 220 3.67 9.01 -4.59
CA THR A 220 4.00 8.81 -3.17
C THR A 220 5.19 9.67 -2.73
N TYR A 221 6.21 9.84 -3.58
CA TYR A 221 7.35 10.71 -3.27
C TYR A 221 6.89 12.17 -3.10
N GLU A 222 6.12 12.68 -4.06
CA GLU A 222 5.61 14.05 -4.06
C GLU A 222 4.71 14.33 -2.86
N LYS A 223 3.81 13.39 -2.51
CA LYS A 223 2.97 13.46 -1.31
C LYS A 223 3.81 13.67 -0.05
N TYR A 224 4.86 12.87 0.15
CA TYR A 224 5.69 12.90 1.36
C TYR A 224 6.85 13.91 1.31
N ALA A 225 7.08 14.55 0.16
CA ALA A 225 7.93 15.73 0.02
C ALA A 225 7.19 17.01 0.47
N HIS A 226 5.86 16.96 0.63
CA HIS A 226 5.08 18.09 1.11
C HIS A 226 5.44 18.47 2.57
N PRO A 227 5.44 19.77 2.94
CA PRO A 227 5.74 20.21 4.31
C PRO A 227 4.85 19.59 5.40
N GLU A 228 3.59 19.30 5.07
CA GLU A 228 2.64 18.65 6.01
C GLU A 228 3.10 17.26 6.45
N HIS A 229 3.88 16.58 5.61
CA HIS A 229 4.51 15.29 5.89
C HIS A 229 5.95 15.44 6.37
N SER A 230 6.36 16.62 6.84
CA SER A 230 7.71 16.92 7.33
C SER A 230 8.82 16.70 6.30
N ARG A 231 8.48 16.73 5.00
CA ARG A 231 9.41 16.52 3.88
C ARG A 231 10.22 15.22 4.02
N VAL A 232 9.62 14.18 4.60
CA VAL A 232 10.35 12.93 4.91
C VAL A 232 10.85 12.20 3.66
N ALA A 233 10.22 12.41 2.50
CA ALA A 233 10.70 11.84 1.24
C ALA A 233 12.05 12.42 0.79
N GLU A 234 12.37 13.65 1.19
CA GLU A 234 13.64 14.35 0.86
C GLU A 234 14.80 13.92 1.78
N ILE A 235 14.54 13.12 2.82
CA ILE A 235 15.58 12.62 3.72
C ILE A 235 16.45 11.60 2.97
N THR A 236 17.76 11.86 2.94
CA THR A 236 18.74 10.96 2.33
C THR A 236 18.62 9.55 2.91
N PRO A 237 18.36 8.53 2.09
CA PRO A 237 18.35 7.14 2.53
C PRO A 237 19.73 6.71 3.02
N ILE A 238 19.78 5.82 4.02
CA ILE A 238 21.04 5.22 4.44
C ILE A 238 21.64 4.33 3.34
N GLU A 239 22.98 4.23 3.30
CA GLU A 239 23.64 3.43 2.28
C GLU A 239 23.39 1.93 2.45
N LYS A 240 23.41 1.45 3.69
CA LYS A 240 23.30 0.04 4.03
C LYS A 240 22.62 -0.05 5.39
N LEU A 241 21.82 -1.09 5.61
CA LEU A 241 21.31 -1.38 6.95
C LEU A 241 22.46 -1.74 7.91
N PRO A 242 22.36 -1.40 9.20
CA PRO A 242 23.33 -1.82 10.21
C PRO A 242 23.50 -3.35 10.22
N GLN A 243 24.72 -3.83 10.50
CA GLN A 243 24.99 -5.26 10.62
C GLN A 243 24.29 -5.87 11.82
#